data_AF-A0A800KPS9-F1
#
_entry.id   AF-A0A800KPS9-F1
#
_cell.length_a   1.000
_cell.length_b   1.000
_cell.length_c   1.000
_cell.angle_alpha   90.00
_cell.angle_beta   90.00
_cell.angle_gamma   90.00
#
_symmetry.space_group_name_H-M   'P 1'
#
loop_
_entity.id
_entity.type
_entity.pdbx_description
1 polymer ?
#
loop_
_entity_poly.entity_id
_entity_poly.type
_entity_poly.pdbx_seq_one_letter_code
_entity_poly.pdbx_strand_id
1 'polypeptide(L)'
;MPDYPKVKYKEEGMREGMQIEDAQISIEDKVELLDMLSETGLQQIVVGSFVSPKWTPQMERIDEIVTKFKPKPGVTYTALALNSRGVERAKAYSPPLTIERDAFPRLNVHMCDVFVRRNTNRTQMQEMERWPQVIAQAQELNIKEAGVGTNASWGSNFMGEFPVDNLMTMLERQHSMWDEVGIAVRSASMGDPMSHCTPAKVEESVYRVKERWPEINHIRLHLHNGRNMAIASAYAAMRVLGPDDTLELDGTIGGFGGCPYCGNGRSTGMAPTEDLLHMMEDMGIPTGVDIDKLIDCVWTAERIMGRELYGHVSKAGPRPKSVESLYDINMPFVETTESAKHFKKGPGTYEGGIYPYSEPITSPYRDRVNAGGNAYDDANGDFPWKQDWFPAKG
;
A
#
# COMPACT_ATOMS: atom_id res chain seq x y z
N MET A 1 4.65 11.06 -21.59
CA MET A 1 4.66 10.02 -20.54
C MET A 1 3.21 9.62 -20.30
N PRO A 2 2.88 8.40 -19.87
CA PRO A 2 1.51 8.13 -19.44
C PRO A 2 1.11 9.11 -18.33
N ASP A 3 -0.03 9.78 -18.50
CA ASP A 3 -0.55 10.75 -17.53
C ASP A 3 -1.27 10.00 -16.39
N TYR A 4 -0.49 9.53 -15.42
CA TYR A 4 -1.00 8.85 -14.22
C TYR A 4 -1.51 9.85 -13.17
N PRO A 5 -2.41 9.42 -12.24
CA PRO A 5 -2.85 10.28 -11.15
C PRO A 5 -1.72 10.60 -10.18
N LYS A 6 -1.92 11.66 -9.39
CA LYS A 6 -1.11 11.89 -8.19
C LYS A 6 -1.40 10.79 -7.17
N VAL A 7 -0.40 9.95 -6.87
CA VAL A 7 -0.54 8.93 -5.83
C VAL A 7 -0.15 9.51 -4.46
N LYS A 8 -1.03 9.36 -3.47
CA LYS A 8 -0.73 9.56 -2.05
C LYS A 8 -0.67 8.20 -1.39
N TYR A 9 0.52 7.80 -0.97
CA TYR A 9 0.73 6.52 -0.31
C TYR A 9 0.75 6.66 1.21
N LYS A 10 0.05 5.76 1.91
CA LYS A 10 -0.02 5.70 3.36
C LYS A 10 0.51 4.36 3.87
N GLU A 11 1.61 4.42 4.61
CA GLU A 11 2.19 3.26 5.28
C GLU A 11 1.43 2.98 6.58
N GLU A 12 0.81 1.80 6.65
CA GLU A 12 -0.04 1.36 7.76
C GLU A 12 0.62 0.24 8.59
N GLY A 13 1.87 -0.15 8.32
CA GLY A 13 2.54 -1.27 8.98
C GLY A 13 2.57 -1.15 10.51
N MET A 14 2.85 0.04 11.03
CA MET A 14 2.86 0.28 12.49
C MET A 14 1.46 0.25 13.12
N ARG A 15 0.39 0.27 12.32
CA ARG A 15 -1.01 0.25 12.77
C ARG A 15 -1.75 -1.00 12.29
N GLU A 16 -2.15 -1.10 11.01
CA GLU A 16 -2.81 -2.30 10.44
C GLU A 16 -1.94 -3.55 10.55
N GLY A 17 -0.64 -3.41 10.35
CA GLY A 17 0.32 -4.50 10.48
C GLY A 17 0.41 -5.00 11.92
N MET A 18 0.94 -4.15 12.80
CA MET A 18 1.23 -4.48 14.19
C MET A 18 0.00 -4.83 15.04
N GLN A 19 -1.22 -4.36 14.70
CA GLN A 19 -2.41 -4.62 15.52
C GLN A 19 -2.79 -6.11 15.61
N ILE A 20 -2.36 -6.92 14.63
CA ILE A 20 -2.73 -8.34 14.55
C ILE A 20 -1.56 -9.26 14.89
N GLU A 21 -0.38 -8.70 15.16
CA GLU A 21 0.82 -9.45 15.55
C GLU A 21 0.85 -9.75 17.05
N ASP A 22 1.95 -10.34 17.54
CA ASP A 22 2.11 -10.64 18.96
C ASP A 22 2.12 -9.35 19.80
N ALA A 23 1.30 -9.34 20.86
CA ALA A 23 1.25 -8.23 21.81
C ALA A 23 2.53 -8.09 22.64
N GLN A 24 3.37 -9.12 22.70
CA GLN A 24 4.64 -9.13 23.42
C GLN A 24 5.79 -8.46 22.66
N ILE A 25 5.61 -8.10 21.37
CA ILE A 25 6.62 -7.32 20.63
C ILE A 25 6.96 -6.05 21.41
N SER A 26 8.26 -5.87 21.67
CA SER A 26 8.75 -4.80 22.53
C SER A 26 8.46 -3.42 21.94
N ILE A 27 8.44 -2.39 22.80
CA ILE A 27 8.30 -1.01 22.33
C ILE A 27 9.56 -0.58 21.58
N GLU A 28 10.71 -1.06 22.02
CA GLU A 28 12.01 -0.79 21.44
C GLU A 28 12.06 -1.29 19.98
N ASP A 29 11.60 -2.51 19.71
CA ASP A 29 11.49 -3.04 18.34
C ASP A 29 10.49 -2.24 17.47
N LYS A 30 9.34 -1.84 18.05
CA LYS A 30 8.36 -1.00 17.34
C LYS A 30 8.93 0.38 16.99
N VAL A 31 9.68 0.97 17.91
CA VAL A 31 10.34 2.27 17.70
C VAL A 31 11.47 2.15 16.69
N GLU A 32 12.27 1.08 16.73
CA GLU A 32 13.30 0.80 15.74
C GLU A 32 12.71 0.76 14.33
N LEU A 33 11.64 -0.02 14.12
CA LEU A 33 10.99 -0.11 12.82
C LEU A 33 10.40 1.24 12.37
N LEU A 34 9.76 2.00 13.27
CA LEU A 34 9.19 3.31 12.95
C LEU A 34 10.27 4.35 12.59
N ASP A 35 11.40 4.36 13.31
CA ASP A 35 12.53 5.22 12.99
C ASP A 35 13.13 4.86 11.63
N MET A 36 13.29 3.57 11.32
CA MET A 36 13.75 3.11 10.01
C MET A 36 12.79 3.52 8.89
N LEU A 37 11.47 3.28 9.06
CA LEU A 37 10.44 3.69 8.10
C LEU A 37 10.48 5.20 7.84
N SER A 38 10.76 6.00 8.87
CA SER A 38 10.87 7.46 8.74
C SER A 38 12.03 7.93 7.86
N GLU A 39 13.07 7.11 7.69
CA GLU A 39 14.27 7.42 6.89
C GLU A 39 14.14 7.00 5.42
N THR A 40 13.05 6.32 5.06
CA THR A 40 12.83 5.78 3.70
C THR A 40 12.37 6.83 2.69
N GLY A 41 11.88 7.99 3.13
CA GLY A 41 11.24 8.98 2.26
C GLY A 41 9.72 8.82 2.13
N LEU A 42 9.12 7.85 2.83
CA LEU A 42 7.66 7.77 2.98
C LEU A 42 7.08 9.09 3.51
N GLN A 43 6.03 9.59 2.86
CA GLN A 43 5.44 10.89 3.21
C GLN A 43 4.38 10.81 4.30
N GLN A 44 3.76 9.65 4.49
CA GLN A 44 2.72 9.44 5.49
C GLN A 44 2.84 8.07 6.14
N ILE A 45 2.92 8.06 7.47
CA ILE A 45 3.06 6.85 8.29
C ILE A 45 2.02 6.88 9.40
N VAL A 46 1.23 5.82 9.51
CA VAL A 46 0.29 5.63 10.62
C VAL A 46 0.98 4.88 11.74
N VAL A 47 1.36 5.59 12.81
CA VAL A 47 2.26 5.08 13.86
C VAL A 47 1.59 4.11 14.83
N GLY A 48 0.27 4.00 14.79
CA GLY A 48 -0.51 3.13 15.67
C GLY A 48 -1.96 3.60 15.83
N SER A 49 -2.64 3.08 16.85
CA SER A 49 -4.02 3.49 17.18
C SER A 49 -4.27 3.75 18.68
N PHE A 50 -5.06 4.77 18.99
CA PHE A 50 -5.56 5.08 20.33
C PHE A 50 -6.93 4.41 20.56
N VAL A 51 -6.97 3.07 20.46
CA VAL A 51 -8.18 2.25 20.64
C VAL A 51 -8.20 1.56 22.00
N SER A 52 -9.23 0.74 22.25
CA SER A 52 -9.33 0.00 23.50
C SER A 52 -8.30 -1.14 23.54
N PRO A 53 -7.42 -1.19 24.55
CA PRO A 53 -6.42 -2.26 24.68
C PRO A 53 -7.06 -3.64 24.93
N LYS A 54 -8.33 -3.67 25.36
CA LYS A 54 -9.10 -4.92 25.49
C LYS A 54 -9.22 -5.68 24.16
N TRP A 55 -9.37 -4.94 23.06
CA TRP A 55 -9.60 -5.52 21.73
C TRP A 55 -8.36 -5.47 20.84
N THR A 56 -7.42 -4.56 21.14
CA THR A 56 -6.16 -4.40 20.42
C THR A 56 -5.02 -4.20 21.41
N PRO A 57 -4.64 -5.24 22.18
CA PRO A 57 -3.59 -5.13 23.20
C PRO A 57 -2.23 -4.70 22.63
N GLN A 58 -1.96 -5.04 21.36
CA GLN A 58 -0.76 -4.65 20.63
C GLN A 58 -0.56 -3.13 20.56
N MET A 59 -1.64 -2.36 20.69
CA MET A 59 -1.69 -0.89 20.58
C MET A 59 -1.83 -0.19 21.94
N GLU A 60 -1.84 -0.95 23.05
CA GLU A 60 -2.06 -0.40 24.40
C GLU A 60 -1.08 0.74 24.74
N ARG A 61 0.20 0.49 24.43
CA ARG A 61 1.36 1.31 24.81
C ARG A 61 1.81 2.25 23.68
N ILE A 62 0.86 2.70 22.84
CA ILE A 62 1.16 3.64 21.75
C ILE A 62 1.82 4.93 22.25
N ASP A 63 1.46 5.40 23.44
CA ASP A 63 2.05 6.59 24.08
C ASP A 63 3.57 6.47 24.25
N GLU A 64 4.08 5.28 24.56
CA GLU A 64 5.51 5.05 24.64
C GLU A 64 6.20 5.07 23.28
N ILE A 65 5.53 4.58 22.22
CA ILE A 65 6.06 4.61 20.85
C ILE A 65 6.20 6.06 20.40
N VAL A 66 5.13 6.85 20.54
CA VAL A 66 5.07 8.23 20.05
C VAL A 66 5.96 9.20 20.82
N THR A 67 6.38 8.83 22.04
CA THR A 67 7.34 9.62 22.82
C THR A 67 8.80 9.24 22.58
N LYS A 68 9.09 8.03 22.08
CA LYS A 68 10.45 7.52 21.90
C LYS A 68 11.00 7.66 20.48
N PHE A 69 10.14 7.61 19.46
CA PHE A 69 10.59 7.69 18.06
C PHE A 69 11.08 9.09 17.67
N LYS A 70 11.86 9.17 16.60
CA LYS A 70 12.52 10.37 16.10
C LYS A 70 11.85 10.83 14.80
N PRO A 71 10.85 11.74 14.86
CA PRO A 71 10.13 12.20 13.69
C PRO A 71 11.08 12.90 12.69
N LYS A 72 10.85 12.66 11.41
CA LYS A 72 11.62 13.24 10.31
C LYS A 72 10.86 14.38 9.63
N PRO A 73 11.54 15.51 9.30
CA PRO A 73 10.93 16.58 8.53
C PRO A 73 10.39 16.05 7.19
N GLY A 74 9.21 16.52 6.79
CA GLY A 74 8.56 16.11 5.54
C GLY A 74 7.69 14.85 5.64
N VAL A 75 7.71 14.15 6.79
CA VAL A 75 6.85 12.98 7.05
C VAL A 75 5.67 13.37 7.91
N THR A 76 4.46 12.98 7.49
CA THR A 76 3.23 13.14 8.27
C THR A 76 2.99 11.88 9.09
N TYR A 77 3.06 12.02 10.41
CA TYR A 77 2.79 10.94 11.35
C TYR A 77 1.37 11.03 11.86
N THR A 78 0.55 10.00 11.66
CA THR A 78 -0.84 9.98 12.12
C THR A 78 -1.08 8.79 13.04
N ALA A 79 -2.18 8.83 13.80
CA ALA A 79 -2.62 7.69 14.59
C ALA A 79 -4.14 7.54 14.48
N LEU A 80 -4.62 6.30 14.41
CA LEU A 80 -6.05 6.03 14.33
C LEU A 80 -6.71 6.30 15.69
N ALA A 81 -7.77 7.12 15.70
CA ALA A 81 -8.60 7.37 16.87
C ALA A 81 -10.08 7.28 16.51
N LEU A 82 -10.79 6.27 17.03
CA LEU A 82 -12.17 5.96 16.64
C LEU A 82 -13.25 6.63 17.51
N ASN A 83 -12.86 7.31 18.60
CA ASN A 83 -13.79 8.00 19.49
C ASN A 83 -13.15 9.27 20.08
N SER A 84 -13.97 10.12 20.70
CA SER A 84 -13.55 11.41 21.28
C SER A 84 -12.41 11.27 22.29
N ARG A 85 -12.44 10.23 23.15
CA ARG A 85 -11.38 9.95 24.13
C ARG A 85 -10.05 9.59 23.45
N GLY A 86 -10.09 8.79 22.39
CA GLY A 86 -8.90 8.46 21.59
C GLY A 86 -8.32 9.70 20.92
N VAL A 87 -9.18 10.57 20.37
CA VAL A 87 -8.77 11.84 19.76
C VAL A 87 -8.14 12.77 20.80
N GLU A 88 -8.72 12.88 22.00
CA GLU A 88 -8.17 13.68 23.09
C GLU A 88 -6.80 13.16 23.53
N ARG A 89 -6.63 11.84 23.67
CA ARG A 89 -5.32 11.23 23.96
C ARG A 89 -4.30 11.53 22.86
N ALA A 90 -4.67 11.39 21.60
CA ALA A 90 -3.77 11.65 20.47
C ALA A 90 -3.29 13.10 20.45
N LYS A 91 -4.15 14.06 20.79
CA LYS A 91 -3.80 15.50 20.85
C LYS A 91 -2.64 15.81 21.80
N ALA A 92 -2.47 15.04 22.88
CA ALA A 92 -1.36 15.24 23.82
C ALA A 92 0.02 14.98 23.20
N TYR A 93 0.08 14.26 22.08
CA TYR A 93 1.30 13.92 21.35
C TYR A 93 1.40 14.66 20.01
N SER A 94 0.63 15.73 19.85
CA SER A 94 0.66 16.60 18.68
C SER A 94 1.32 17.94 19.03
N PRO A 95 2.50 18.27 18.49
CA PRO A 95 3.40 17.47 17.63
C PRO A 95 4.18 16.36 18.39
N PRO A 96 4.74 15.35 17.69
CA PRO A 96 4.86 15.23 16.23
C PRO A 96 3.67 14.58 15.52
N LEU A 97 2.68 14.05 16.24
CA LEU A 97 1.48 13.53 15.60
C LEU A 97 0.71 14.65 14.92
N THR A 98 0.27 14.37 13.70
CA THR A 98 -0.72 15.16 12.99
C THR A 98 -2.09 14.59 13.29
N ILE A 99 -2.94 15.39 13.92
CA ILE A 99 -4.35 15.03 14.12
C ILE A 99 -5.08 15.30 12.81
N GLU A 100 -5.01 14.33 11.90
CA GLU A 100 -5.75 14.40 10.65
C GLU A 100 -7.26 14.32 10.93
N ARG A 101 -7.98 15.28 10.38
CA ARG A 101 -9.40 15.10 10.05
C ARG A 101 -9.42 14.69 8.58
N ASP A 102 -10.23 13.68 8.22
CA ASP A 102 -10.47 13.38 6.80
C ASP A 102 -10.78 14.70 6.09
N ALA A 103 -10.06 14.98 5.00
CA ALA A 103 -10.24 16.22 4.23
C ALA A 103 -11.68 16.37 3.76
N PHE A 104 -12.40 15.25 3.68
CA PHE A 104 -13.79 15.16 3.31
C PHE A 104 -14.58 14.47 4.44
N PRO A 105 -15.49 15.16 5.16
CA PRO A 105 -16.49 14.47 5.96
C PRO A 105 -17.22 13.45 5.09
N ARG A 106 -17.29 12.20 5.57
CA ARG A 106 -17.65 11.07 4.72
C ARG A 106 -18.82 10.29 5.27
N LEU A 107 -19.80 10.03 4.40
CA LEU A 107 -20.81 9.01 4.67
C LEU A 107 -20.20 7.66 4.34
N ASN A 108 -19.94 6.85 5.37
CA ASN A 108 -19.34 5.53 5.24
C ASN A 108 -20.32 4.45 5.66
N VAL A 109 -20.18 3.28 5.04
CA VAL A 109 -20.90 2.06 5.46
C VAL A 109 -20.14 0.81 5.04
N HIS A 110 -20.22 -0.23 5.86
CA HIS A 110 -19.80 -1.56 5.45
C HIS A 110 -20.92 -2.25 4.66
N MET A 111 -20.63 -2.71 3.45
CA MET A 111 -21.62 -3.43 2.64
C MET A 111 -22.00 -4.79 3.24
N CYS A 112 -21.16 -5.36 4.09
CA CYS A 112 -21.44 -6.61 4.81
C CYS A 112 -21.88 -6.34 6.26
N ASP A 113 -23.17 -6.54 6.54
CA ASP A 113 -23.76 -6.39 7.89
C ASP A 113 -23.13 -7.36 8.92
N VAL A 114 -22.84 -8.61 8.49
CA VAL A 114 -22.20 -9.61 9.37
C VAL A 114 -20.80 -9.15 9.79
N PHE A 115 -20.02 -8.61 8.87
CA PHE A 115 -18.66 -8.13 9.15
C PHE A 115 -18.69 -6.96 10.13
N VAL A 116 -19.51 -5.93 9.90
CA VAL A 116 -19.56 -4.77 10.79
C VAL A 116 -20.04 -5.12 12.21
N ARG A 117 -20.97 -6.08 12.35
CA ARG A 117 -21.36 -6.61 13.67
C ARG A 117 -20.19 -7.25 14.39
N ARG A 118 -19.36 -8.01 13.68
CA ARG A 118 -18.16 -8.64 14.25
C ARG A 118 -17.07 -7.61 14.57
N ASN A 119 -16.89 -6.62 13.71
CA ASN A 119 -15.80 -5.64 13.78
C ASN A 119 -16.06 -4.53 14.80
N THR A 120 -17.28 -3.98 14.84
CA THR A 120 -17.60 -2.80 15.65
C THR A 120 -18.85 -2.94 16.51
N ASN A 121 -19.47 -4.13 16.54
CA ASN A 121 -20.72 -4.40 17.25
C ASN A 121 -21.85 -3.44 16.84
N ARG A 122 -21.94 -3.15 15.54
CA ARG A 122 -22.98 -2.32 14.93
C ARG A 122 -23.59 -3.03 13.74
N THR A 123 -24.84 -2.73 13.45
CA THR A 123 -25.47 -3.12 12.19
C THR A 123 -25.12 -2.12 11.10
N GLN A 124 -25.23 -2.55 9.84
CA GLN A 124 -25.11 -1.65 8.69
C GLN A 124 -26.11 -0.48 8.81
N MET A 125 -27.34 -0.77 9.22
CA MET A 125 -28.37 0.26 9.42
C MET A 125 -27.94 1.30 10.46
N GLN A 126 -27.33 0.88 11.57
CA GLN A 126 -26.83 1.79 12.60
C GLN A 126 -25.66 2.66 12.13
N GLU A 127 -24.89 2.23 11.12
CA GLU A 127 -23.92 3.10 10.45
C GLU A 127 -24.63 4.16 9.61
N MET A 128 -25.65 3.77 8.84
CA MET A 128 -26.42 4.67 7.99
C MET A 128 -27.27 5.67 8.78
N GLU A 129 -27.81 5.27 9.93
CA GLU A 129 -28.54 6.15 10.88
C GLU A 129 -27.70 7.31 11.40
N ARG A 130 -26.38 7.26 11.25
CA ARG A 130 -25.44 8.33 11.64
C ARG A 130 -25.20 9.37 10.54
N TRP A 131 -25.57 9.06 9.30
CA TRP A 131 -25.32 9.94 8.16
C TRP A 131 -25.97 11.32 8.31
N PRO A 132 -27.25 11.45 8.76
CA PRO A 132 -27.84 12.77 8.97
C PRO A 132 -27.07 13.65 9.97
N GLN A 133 -26.50 13.06 11.01
CA GLN A 133 -25.71 13.80 12.00
C GLN A 133 -24.35 14.23 11.43
N VAL A 134 -23.73 13.42 10.57
CA VAL A 134 -22.50 13.81 9.85
C VAL A 134 -22.79 14.99 8.92
N ILE A 135 -23.91 14.96 8.20
CA ILE A 135 -24.35 16.05 7.33
C ILE A 135 -24.61 17.32 8.15
N ALA A 136 -25.37 17.23 9.24
CA ALA A 136 -25.67 18.36 10.11
C ALA A 136 -24.39 19.00 10.67
N GLN A 137 -23.43 18.18 11.11
CA GLN A 137 -22.12 18.67 11.57
C GLN A 137 -21.33 19.35 10.45
N ALA A 138 -21.36 18.83 9.22
CA ALA A 138 -20.70 19.43 8.08
C ALA A 138 -21.30 20.81 7.75
N GLN A 139 -22.63 20.95 7.80
CA GLN A 139 -23.33 22.22 7.62
C GLN A 139 -22.97 23.23 8.71
N GLU A 140 -22.98 22.80 9.98
CA GLU A 140 -22.63 23.64 11.13
C GLU A 140 -21.19 24.16 11.05
N LEU A 141 -20.27 23.31 10.56
CA LEU A 141 -18.87 23.66 10.32
C LEU A 141 -18.63 24.37 8.97
N ASN A 142 -19.67 24.67 8.20
CA ASN A 142 -19.59 25.30 6.87
C ASN A 142 -18.68 24.56 5.87
N ILE A 143 -18.57 23.25 5.99
CA ILE A 143 -17.80 22.42 5.05
C ILE A 143 -18.46 22.46 3.67
N LYS A 144 -17.64 22.55 2.62
CA LYS A 144 -18.09 22.68 1.22
C LYS A 144 -17.86 21.43 0.38
N GLU A 145 -16.97 20.55 0.82
CA GLU A 145 -16.59 19.34 0.10
C GLU A 145 -16.70 18.13 1.03
N ALA A 146 -17.25 17.04 0.50
CA ALA A 146 -17.53 15.83 1.24
C ALA A 146 -17.14 14.57 0.45
N GLY A 147 -17.28 13.44 1.13
CA GLY A 147 -16.95 12.14 0.58
C GLY A 147 -18.08 11.13 0.72
N VAL A 148 -18.04 10.15 -0.17
CA VAL A 148 -18.82 8.91 -0.11
C VAL A 148 -17.88 7.73 0.10
N GLY A 149 -18.36 6.63 0.66
CA GLY A 149 -17.49 5.53 0.99
C GLY A 149 -18.16 4.24 1.39
N THR A 150 -17.54 3.14 0.97
CA THR A 150 -17.91 1.79 1.37
C THR A 150 -16.70 1.02 1.90
N ASN A 151 -17.00 0.02 2.70
CA ASN A 151 -16.06 -1.01 3.12
C ASN A 151 -16.68 -2.39 2.87
N ALA A 152 -15.88 -3.44 2.73
CA ALA A 152 -16.30 -4.71 2.11
C ALA A 152 -16.92 -4.49 0.72
N SER A 153 -16.30 -3.64 -0.09
CA SER A 153 -16.93 -3.02 -1.27
C SER A 153 -17.25 -3.99 -2.41
N TRP A 154 -16.52 -5.09 -2.52
CA TRP A 154 -16.63 -6.05 -3.64
C TRP A 154 -17.10 -7.45 -3.23
N GLY A 155 -17.33 -7.65 -1.94
CA GLY A 155 -17.75 -8.94 -1.40
C GLY A 155 -17.36 -9.13 0.06
N SER A 156 -17.71 -10.31 0.57
CA SER A 156 -17.43 -10.74 1.93
C SER A 156 -17.26 -12.25 2.01
N ASN A 157 -16.37 -12.70 2.89
CA ASN A 157 -16.26 -14.10 3.27
C ASN A 157 -17.54 -14.64 3.95
N PHE A 158 -18.45 -13.76 4.40
CA PHE A 158 -19.69 -14.14 5.10
C PHE A 158 -20.93 -14.09 4.22
N MET A 159 -20.93 -13.29 3.15
CA MET A 159 -22.11 -13.02 2.32
C MET A 159 -21.87 -13.28 0.83
N GLY A 160 -20.66 -13.71 0.45
CA GLY A 160 -20.29 -13.93 -0.93
C GLY A 160 -19.99 -12.63 -1.68
N GLU A 161 -20.22 -12.67 -2.97
CA GLU A 161 -19.89 -11.59 -3.90
C GLU A 161 -20.87 -10.42 -3.81
N PHE A 162 -20.35 -9.20 -3.93
CA PHE A 162 -21.15 -8.01 -4.21
C PHE A 162 -20.81 -7.48 -5.61
N PRO A 163 -21.77 -7.46 -6.55
CA PRO A 163 -21.59 -6.84 -7.86
C PRO A 163 -21.33 -5.32 -7.75
N VAL A 164 -20.65 -4.74 -8.75
CA VAL A 164 -20.35 -3.30 -8.79
C VAL A 164 -21.62 -2.45 -8.78
N ASP A 165 -22.73 -2.94 -9.32
CA ASP A 165 -24.03 -2.23 -9.25
C ASP A 165 -24.52 -2.02 -7.81
N ASN A 166 -24.25 -2.97 -6.89
CA ASN A 166 -24.60 -2.81 -5.48
C ASN A 166 -23.77 -1.69 -4.83
N LEU A 167 -22.48 -1.63 -5.17
CA LEU A 167 -21.57 -0.57 -4.73
C LEU A 167 -22.06 0.79 -5.24
N MET A 168 -22.34 0.90 -6.55
CA MET A 168 -22.82 2.14 -7.16
C MET A 168 -24.15 2.62 -6.58
N THR A 169 -25.07 1.71 -6.28
CA THR A 169 -26.34 2.04 -5.61
C THR A 169 -26.11 2.67 -4.23
N MET A 170 -25.16 2.12 -3.45
CA MET A 170 -24.82 2.64 -2.14
C MET A 170 -24.16 4.03 -2.22
N LEU A 171 -23.21 4.20 -3.14
CA LEU A 171 -22.53 5.47 -3.36
C LEU A 171 -23.52 6.55 -3.85
N GLU A 172 -24.47 6.19 -4.73
CA GLU A 172 -25.50 7.10 -5.22
C GLU A 172 -26.41 7.58 -4.10
N ARG A 173 -26.79 6.70 -3.17
CA ARG A 173 -27.57 7.10 -1.99
C ARG A 173 -26.80 8.08 -1.10
N GLN A 174 -25.51 7.85 -0.89
CA GLN A 174 -24.68 8.74 -0.09
C GLN A 174 -24.48 10.10 -0.79
N HIS A 175 -24.27 10.07 -2.11
CA HIS A 175 -24.11 11.28 -2.92
C HIS A 175 -25.37 12.14 -2.90
N SER A 176 -26.55 11.54 -3.11
CA SER A 176 -27.81 12.28 -3.14
C SER A 176 -28.08 13.02 -1.83
N MET A 177 -27.68 12.43 -0.69
CA MET A 177 -27.85 13.07 0.62
C MET A 177 -26.94 14.30 0.80
N TRP A 178 -25.77 14.34 0.16
CA TRP A 178 -24.93 15.53 0.13
C TRP A 178 -25.49 16.60 -0.82
N ASP A 179 -26.02 16.18 -1.97
CA ASP A 179 -26.65 17.08 -2.94
C ASP A 179 -27.87 17.80 -2.36
N GLU A 180 -28.70 17.10 -1.58
CA GLU A 180 -29.89 17.63 -0.90
C GLU A 180 -29.56 18.85 0.00
N VAL A 181 -28.32 18.94 0.50
CA VAL A 181 -27.84 20.05 1.33
C VAL A 181 -26.83 20.95 0.63
N GLY A 182 -26.56 20.73 -0.65
CA GLY A 182 -25.66 21.55 -1.47
C GLY A 182 -24.18 21.46 -1.09
N ILE A 183 -23.71 20.31 -0.58
CA ILE A 183 -22.28 20.06 -0.30
C ILE A 183 -21.73 19.17 -1.42
N ALA A 184 -20.65 19.61 -2.09
CA ALA A 184 -20.12 18.91 -3.25
C ALA A 184 -19.37 17.64 -2.83
N VAL A 185 -19.64 16.51 -3.48
CA VAL A 185 -18.85 15.29 -3.27
C VAL A 185 -17.59 15.35 -4.14
N ARG A 186 -16.42 15.29 -3.51
CA ARG A 186 -15.11 15.31 -4.20
C ARG A 186 -14.30 14.04 -4.02
N SER A 187 -14.75 13.16 -3.12
CA SER A 187 -14.02 11.95 -2.81
C SER A 187 -14.90 10.70 -2.72
N ALA A 188 -14.38 9.59 -3.24
CA ALA A 188 -14.95 8.26 -3.04
C ALA A 188 -13.91 7.31 -2.43
N SER A 189 -14.30 6.53 -1.42
CA SER A 189 -13.41 5.55 -0.79
C SER A 189 -13.98 4.13 -0.84
N MET A 190 -13.14 3.16 -1.16
CA MET A 190 -13.52 1.75 -1.20
C MET A 190 -12.52 0.91 -0.40
N GLY A 191 -13.01 0.27 0.65
CA GLY A 191 -12.24 -0.67 1.47
C GLY A 191 -12.56 -2.13 1.16
N ASP A 192 -11.54 -2.99 1.30
CA ASP A 192 -11.62 -4.44 1.07
C ASP A 192 -10.92 -5.23 2.19
N PRO A 193 -11.56 -5.38 3.36
CA PRO A 193 -10.98 -6.01 4.54
C PRO A 193 -10.92 -7.54 4.44
N MET A 194 -11.50 -8.12 3.37
CA MET A 194 -11.66 -9.56 3.18
C MET A 194 -10.96 -10.07 1.90
N SER A 195 -10.26 -9.19 1.17
CA SER A 195 -9.52 -9.50 -0.06
C SER A 195 -10.42 -10.05 -1.17
N HIS A 196 -11.52 -9.35 -1.46
CA HIS A 196 -12.48 -9.61 -2.54
C HIS A 196 -12.27 -8.71 -3.76
N CYS A 197 -11.36 -7.73 -3.70
CA CYS A 197 -10.99 -6.94 -4.86
C CYS A 197 -10.44 -7.85 -5.99
N THR A 198 -10.79 -7.50 -7.21
CA THR A 198 -10.13 -7.99 -8.42
C THR A 198 -9.85 -6.79 -9.31
N PRO A 199 -8.83 -6.85 -10.19
CA PRO A 199 -8.49 -5.71 -11.04
C PRO A 199 -9.69 -5.20 -11.85
N ALA A 200 -10.44 -6.12 -12.46
CA ALA A 200 -11.63 -5.78 -13.26
C ALA A 200 -12.72 -5.07 -12.43
N LYS A 201 -12.98 -5.50 -11.19
CA LYS A 201 -13.98 -4.86 -10.34
C LYS A 201 -13.54 -3.47 -9.90
N VAL A 202 -12.27 -3.31 -9.53
CA VAL A 202 -11.74 -1.99 -9.13
C VAL A 202 -11.74 -1.04 -10.32
N GLU A 203 -11.30 -1.50 -11.50
CA GLU A 203 -11.36 -0.75 -12.75
C GLU A 203 -12.78 -0.26 -13.06
N GLU A 204 -13.75 -1.19 -13.09
CA GLU A 204 -15.16 -0.86 -13.35
C GLU A 204 -15.70 0.11 -12.30
N SER A 205 -15.40 -0.11 -11.02
CA SER A 205 -15.88 0.76 -9.93
C SER A 205 -15.38 2.19 -10.08
N VAL A 206 -14.06 2.36 -10.31
CA VAL A 206 -13.44 3.68 -10.49
C VAL A 206 -13.94 4.35 -11.77
N TYR A 207 -14.04 3.60 -12.88
CA TYR A 207 -14.58 4.10 -14.13
C TYR A 207 -16.01 4.62 -13.97
N ARG A 208 -16.90 3.81 -13.36
CA ARG A 208 -18.32 4.16 -13.16
C ARG A 208 -18.49 5.34 -12.22
N VAL A 209 -17.64 5.46 -11.19
CA VAL A 209 -17.60 6.66 -10.32
C VAL A 209 -17.22 7.90 -11.13
N LYS A 210 -16.17 7.85 -11.95
CA LYS A 210 -15.72 8.99 -12.77
C LYS A 210 -16.68 9.35 -13.89
N GLU A 211 -17.32 8.35 -14.51
CA GLU A 211 -18.32 8.54 -15.56
C GLU A 211 -19.58 9.24 -15.00
N ARG A 212 -20.03 8.82 -13.81
CA ARG A 212 -21.24 9.36 -13.19
C ARG A 212 -21.00 10.69 -12.46
N TRP A 213 -19.86 10.83 -11.81
CA TRP A 213 -19.47 12.01 -11.01
C TRP A 213 -18.05 12.48 -11.37
N PRO A 214 -17.88 13.16 -12.52
CA PRO A 214 -16.57 13.63 -12.98
C PRO A 214 -15.82 14.53 -11.98
N GLU A 215 -16.56 15.23 -11.12
CA GLU A 215 -16.06 16.12 -10.07
C GLU A 215 -15.35 15.40 -8.92
N ILE A 216 -15.58 14.09 -8.75
CA ILE A 216 -14.87 13.26 -7.77
C ILE A 216 -13.45 13.05 -8.29
N ASN A 217 -12.50 13.77 -7.72
CA ASN A 217 -11.10 13.74 -8.11
C ASN A 217 -10.17 13.19 -7.02
N HIS A 218 -10.71 12.68 -5.91
CA HIS A 218 -9.95 11.99 -4.86
C HIS A 218 -10.51 10.59 -4.59
N ILE A 219 -9.87 9.56 -5.14
CA ILE A 219 -10.22 8.17 -4.91
C ILE A 219 -9.32 7.59 -3.83
N ARG A 220 -9.89 6.92 -2.82
CA ARG A 220 -9.12 6.18 -1.81
C ARG A 220 -9.40 4.68 -1.91
N LEU A 221 -8.36 3.87 -2.01
CA LEU A 221 -8.46 2.41 -2.02
C LEU A 221 -7.67 1.82 -0.86
N HIS A 222 -8.37 1.03 -0.04
CA HIS A 222 -7.77 0.26 1.05
C HIS A 222 -7.90 -1.23 0.73
N LEU A 223 -6.86 -1.79 0.11
CA LEU A 223 -6.90 -3.10 -0.55
C LEU A 223 -6.08 -4.13 0.23
N HIS A 224 -6.75 -5.15 0.78
CA HIS A 224 -6.05 -6.29 1.36
C HIS A 224 -5.63 -7.30 0.27
N ASN A 225 -4.51 -7.99 0.49
CA ASN A 225 -3.86 -8.79 -0.54
C ASN A 225 -3.97 -10.32 -0.36
N GLY A 226 -4.96 -10.82 0.39
CA GLY A 226 -5.06 -12.23 0.78
C GLY A 226 -5.32 -13.21 -0.37
N ARG A 227 -5.56 -12.70 -1.58
CA ARG A 227 -5.68 -13.47 -2.83
C ARG A 227 -4.79 -12.93 -3.95
N ASN A 228 -3.76 -12.16 -3.59
CA ASN A 228 -2.79 -11.56 -4.50
C ASN A 228 -3.39 -10.66 -5.59
N MET A 229 -4.39 -9.85 -5.23
CA MET A 229 -5.11 -8.97 -6.18
C MET A 229 -4.93 -7.48 -5.88
N ALA A 230 -4.38 -7.09 -4.74
CA ALA A 230 -4.35 -5.68 -4.31
C ALA A 230 -3.48 -4.82 -5.23
N ILE A 231 -2.25 -5.27 -5.53
CA ILE A 231 -1.33 -4.52 -6.41
C ILE A 231 -1.89 -4.38 -7.82
N ALA A 232 -2.39 -5.49 -8.39
CA ALA A 232 -2.99 -5.47 -9.73
C ALA A 232 -4.26 -4.59 -9.78
N SER A 233 -5.02 -4.53 -8.69
CA SER A 233 -6.20 -3.67 -8.57
C SER A 233 -5.83 -2.20 -8.41
N ALA A 234 -4.77 -1.88 -7.67
CA ALA A 234 -4.22 -0.53 -7.61
C ALA A 234 -3.72 -0.07 -8.99
N TYR A 235 -3.01 -0.94 -9.73
CA TYR A 235 -2.61 -0.69 -11.11
C TYR A 235 -3.82 -0.39 -12.01
N ALA A 236 -4.88 -1.20 -11.93
CA ALA A 236 -6.10 -0.97 -12.70
C ALA A 236 -6.72 0.41 -12.40
N ALA A 237 -6.79 0.82 -11.13
CA ALA A 237 -7.26 2.16 -10.77
C ALA A 237 -6.37 3.27 -11.37
N MET A 238 -5.03 3.12 -11.32
CA MET A 238 -4.09 4.07 -11.93
C MET A 238 -4.27 4.18 -13.45
N ARG A 239 -4.74 3.13 -14.13
CA ARG A 239 -4.98 3.14 -15.58
C ARG A 239 -6.25 3.88 -15.98
N VAL A 240 -7.23 3.96 -15.07
CA VAL A 240 -8.49 4.67 -15.29
C VAL A 240 -8.37 6.15 -14.95
N LEU A 241 -7.66 6.49 -13.88
CA LEU A 241 -7.51 7.86 -13.39
C LEU A 241 -6.53 8.68 -14.23
N GLY A 242 -6.75 9.98 -14.26
CA GLY A 242 -5.92 10.95 -14.99
C GLY A 242 -5.07 11.83 -14.09
N PRO A 243 -4.28 12.75 -14.66
CA PRO A 243 -3.32 13.59 -13.93
C PRO A 243 -3.96 14.61 -12.99
N ASP A 244 -5.24 14.95 -13.21
CA ASP A 244 -6.02 15.84 -12.34
C ASP A 244 -6.64 15.11 -11.14
N ASP A 245 -6.52 13.78 -11.10
CA ASP A 245 -7.01 12.94 -10.02
C ASP A 245 -5.92 12.66 -8.97
N THR A 246 -6.36 12.47 -7.73
CA THR A 246 -5.56 11.93 -6.63
C THR A 246 -6.03 10.52 -6.30
N LEU A 247 -5.09 9.57 -6.28
CA LEU A 247 -5.30 8.21 -5.82
C LEU A 247 -4.59 8.00 -4.48
N GLU A 248 -5.36 7.85 -3.41
CA GLU A 248 -4.85 7.47 -2.09
C GLU A 248 -4.84 5.95 -1.94
N LEU A 249 -3.65 5.40 -1.66
CA LEU A 249 -3.44 3.97 -1.48
C LEU A 249 -2.86 3.71 -0.10
N ASP A 250 -3.42 2.71 0.56
CA ASP A 250 -2.89 2.19 1.82
C ASP A 250 -2.14 0.87 1.54
N GLY A 251 -1.05 0.64 2.25
CA GLY A 251 -0.34 -0.65 2.26
C GLY A 251 0.52 -0.81 3.51
N THR A 252 1.22 -1.93 3.60
CA THR A 252 2.06 -2.23 4.77
C THR A 252 3.41 -2.79 4.35
N ILE A 253 4.46 -2.42 5.08
CA ILE A 253 5.81 -2.89 4.80
C ILE A 253 5.88 -4.43 4.84
N GLY A 254 6.31 -5.09 3.75
CA GLY A 254 6.29 -6.57 3.65
C GLY A 254 4.89 -7.19 3.55
N GLY A 255 3.82 -6.39 3.48
CA GLY A 255 2.43 -6.85 3.27
C GLY A 255 1.79 -7.52 4.48
N PHE A 256 2.41 -7.44 5.65
CA PHE A 256 1.83 -7.96 6.90
C PHE A 256 0.60 -7.16 7.36
N GLY A 257 -0.15 -7.70 8.31
CA GLY A 257 -1.38 -7.11 8.79
C GLY A 257 -2.60 -7.89 8.36
N GLY A 258 -3.74 -7.23 8.43
CA GLY A 258 -5.02 -7.87 8.20
C GLY A 258 -6.05 -7.49 9.25
N CYS A 259 -7.28 -7.90 8.99
CA CYS A 259 -8.38 -7.64 9.92
C CYS A 259 -8.71 -8.91 10.73
N PRO A 260 -8.64 -8.92 12.07
CA PRO A 260 -8.97 -10.09 12.86
C PRO A 260 -10.46 -10.49 12.77
N TYR A 261 -11.32 -9.59 12.30
CA TYR A 261 -12.77 -9.79 12.21
C TYR A 261 -13.26 -10.30 10.85
N CYS A 262 -12.37 -10.40 9.86
CA CYS A 262 -12.70 -10.71 8.46
C CYS A 262 -12.80 -12.22 8.13
N GLY A 263 -12.55 -13.08 9.12
CA GLY A 263 -12.54 -14.54 8.96
C GLY A 263 -11.18 -15.14 8.59
N ASN A 264 -10.30 -14.37 7.94
CA ASN A 264 -8.98 -14.84 7.48
C ASN A 264 -7.80 -14.27 8.29
N GLY A 265 -8.04 -13.26 9.15
CA GLY A 265 -7.01 -12.71 10.04
C GLY A 265 -5.77 -12.25 9.28
N ARG A 266 -4.58 -12.65 9.78
CA ARG A 266 -3.27 -12.28 9.21
C ARG A 266 -3.08 -12.72 7.75
N SER A 267 -3.81 -13.72 7.29
CA SER A 267 -3.73 -14.19 5.90
C SER A 267 -4.35 -13.21 4.91
N THR A 268 -5.07 -12.18 5.37
CA THR A 268 -5.52 -11.11 4.47
C THR A 268 -4.39 -10.20 4.04
N GLY A 269 -3.43 -9.89 4.92
CA GLY A 269 -2.31 -8.99 4.63
C GLY A 269 -2.76 -7.65 4.02
N MET A 270 -1.81 -6.91 3.48
CA MET A 270 -2.04 -5.76 2.60
C MET A 270 -1.10 -5.88 1.40
N ALA A 271 -1.24 -4.98 0.42
CA ALA A 271 -0.19 -4.84 -0.59
C ALA A 271 1.15 -4.54 0.11
N PRO A 272 2.21 -5.35 -0.13
CA PRO A 272 3.54 -5.01 0.35
C PRO A 272 3.97 -3.64 -0.19
N THR A 273 4.35 -2.75 0.72
CA THR A 273 4.77 -1.38 0.37
C THR A 273 5.87 -1.40 -0.69
N GLU A 274 6.90 -2.21 -0.49
CA GLU A 274 8.04 -2.29 -1.39
C GLU A 274 7.65 -2.78 -2.79
N ASP A 275 6.70 -3.70 -2.90
CA ASP A 275 6.26 -4.24 -4.19
C ASP A 275 5.42 -3.21 -4.96
N LEU A 276 4.52 -2.52 -4.25
CA LEU A 276 3.66 -1.50 -4.84
C LEU A 276 4.46 -0.26 -5.27
N LEU A 277 5.36 0.23 -4.42
CA LEU A 277 6.20 1.39 -4.73
C LEU A 277 7.21 1.08 -5.84
N HIS A 278 7.77 -0.13 -5.88
CA HIS A 278 8.66 -0.58 -6.95
C HIS A 278 7.95 -0.62 -8.31
N MET A 279 6.72 -1.13 -8.36
CA MET A 279 5.87 -1.07 -9.55
C MET A 279 5.65 0.38 -10.00
N MET A 280 5.29 1.28 -9.09
CA MET A 280 5.03 2.68 -9.42
C MET A 280 6.27 3.40 -9.96
N GLU A 281 7.43 3.17 -9.34
CA GLU A 281 8.68 3.77 -9.81
C GLU A 281 9.01 3.33 -11.25
N ASP A 282 8.80 2.05 -11.58
CA ASP A 282 9.04 1.53 -12.93
C ASP A 282 7.99 1.96 -13.96
N MET A 283 6.80 2.35 -13.50
CA MET A 283 5.81 3.04 -14.32
C MET A 283 6.14 4.52 -14.52
N GLY A 284 7.16 5.06 -13.85
CA GLY A 284 7.52 6.47 -13.89
C GLY A 284 6.67 7.35 -12.97
N ILE A 285 5.92 6.76 -12.02
CA ILE A 285 5.16 7.49 -11.01
C ILE A 285 6.13 7.82 -9.85
N PRO A 286 6.37 9.11 -9.54
CA PRO A 286 7.30 9.48 -8.47
C PRO A 286 6.78 9.02 -7.10
N THR A 287 7.60 8.25 -6.39
CA THR A 287 7.31 7.83 -5.00
C THR A 287 8.13 8.63 -3.99
N GLY A 288 9.36 9.01 -4.35
CA GLY A 288 10.32 9.66 -3.46
C GLY A 288 10.89 8.73 -2.38
N VAL A 289 10.65 7.42 -2.50
CA VAL A 289 11.04 6.42 -1.51
C VAL A 289 12.32 5.70 -1.94
N ASP A 290 13.24 5.57 -0.98
CA ASP A 290 14.45 4.77 -1.07
C ASP A 290 14.09 3.30 -0.84
N ILE A 291 14.00 2.53 -1.93
CA ILE A 291 13.66 1.10 -1.90
C ILE A 291 14.70 0.30 -1.10
N ASP A 292 15.98 0.66 -1.13
CA ASP A 292 17.00 -0.09 -0.41
C ASP A 292 16.80 0.01 1.11
N LYS A 293 16.46 1.20 1.62
CA LYS A 293 16.10 1.37 3.03
C LYS A 293 14.79 0.70 3.38
N LEU A 294 13.84 0.69 2.45
CA LEU A 294 12.56 0.02 2.64
C LEU A 294 12.75 -1.50 2.80
N ILE A 295 13.65 -2.11 2.01
CA ILE A 295 14.04 -3.52 2.16
C ILE A 295 14.63 -3.79 3.54
N ASP A 296 15.49 -2.90 4.07
CA ASP A 296 16.00 -3.02 5.44
C ASP A 296 14.85 -3.01 6.47
N CYS A 297 13.83 -2.17 6.27
CA CYS A 297 12.65 -2.15 7.14
C CYS A 297 11.90 -3.50 7.10
N VAL A 298 11.75 -4.11 5.92
CA VAL A 298 11.11 -5.44 5.79
C VAL A 298 11.91 -6.49 6.57
N TRP A 299 13.22 -6.56 6.38
CA TRP A 299 14.06 -7.54 7.08
C TRP A 299 14.07 -7.32 8.60
N THR A 300 14.05 -6.07 9.06
CA THR A 300 13.87 -5.75 10.47
C THR A 300 12.50 -6.20 10.97
N ALA A 301 11.43 -5.97 10.21
CA ALA A 301 10.09 -6.43 10.55
C ALA A 301 10.01 -7.96 10.63
N GLU A 302 10.61 -8.68 9.69
CA GLU A 302 10.73 -10.15 9.70
C GLU A 302 11.47 -10.66 10.96
N ARG A 303 12.58 -10.01 11.32
CA ARG A 303 13.33 -10.31 12.56
C ARG A 303 12.45 -10.12 13.80
N ILE A 304 11.74 -8.99 13.87
CA ILE A 304 10.87 -8.66 15.01
C ILE A 304 9.73 -9.67 15.15
N MET A 305 9.13 -10.08 14.04
CA MET A 305 8.01 -11.04 14.03
C MET A 305 8.45 -12.51 14.09
N GLY A 306 9.73 -12.80 13.85
CA GLY A 306 10.27 -14.15 13.81
C GLY A 306 9.76 -15.00 12.65
N ARG A 307 9.34 -14.37 11.53
CA ARG A 307 8.83 -15.04 10.33
C ARG A 307 9.06 -14.20 9.08
N GLU A 308 9.12 -14.85 7.93
CA GLU A 308 9.10 -14.15 6.65
C GLU A 308 7.79 -13.39 6.42
N LEU A 309 7.91 -12.29 5.69
CA LEU A 309 6.80 -11.48 5.22
C LEU A 309 6.48 -11.78 3.75
N TYR A 310 5.42 -11.16 3.22
CA TYR A 310 4.84 -11.55 1.93
C TYR A 310 5.47 -10.82 0.73
N GLY A 311 6.20 -9.74 0.97
CA GLY A 311 6.85 -8.97 -0.09
C GLY A 311 7.82 -9.77 -0.94
N HIS A 312 7.94 -9.38 -2.22
CA HIS A 312 8.78 -10.04 -3.20
C HIS A 312 10.06 -9.25 -3.50
N VAL A 313 9.96 -7.92 -3.62
CA VAL A 313 11.10 -7.03 -3.90
C VAL A 313 12.13 -7.10 -2.77
N SER A 314 11.69 -7.24 -1.52
CA SER A 314 12.56 -7.47 -0.36
C SER A 314 13.33 -8.79 -0.38
N LYS A 315 12.90 -9.76 -1.20
CA LYS A 315 13.55 -11.07 -1.37
C LYS A 315 14.42 -11.13 -2.61
N ALA A 316 13.96 -10.54 -3.71
CA ALA A 316 14.62 -10.61 -5.01
C ALA A 316 15.56 -9.41 -5.29
N GLY A 317 15.38 -8.32 -4.57
CA GLY A 317 16.02 -7.02 -4.84
C GLY A 317 15.22 -6.18 -5.85
N PRO A 318 15.47 -4.86 -5.90
CA PRO A 318 14.91 -4.01 -6.93
C PRO A 318 15.50 -4.37 -8.31
N ARG A 319 14.75 -4.10 -9.38
CA ARG A 319 15.29 -4.19 -10.75
C ARG A 319 16.52 -3.28 -10.88
N PRO A 320 17.68 -3.77 -11.37
CA PRO A 320 18.87 -2.94 -11.56
C PRO A 320 18.63 -1.92 -12.69
N LYS A 321 18.96 -0.65 -12.43
CA LYS A 321 18.70 0.48 -13.34
C LYS A 321 19.97 1.16 -13.85
N SER A 322 21.13 0.84 -13.28
CA SER A 322 22.44 1.35 -13.70
C SER A 322 23.44 0.22 -13.94
N VAL A 323 24.50 0.49 -14.70
CA VAL A 323 25.55 -0.49 -15.00
C VAL A 323 26.18 -1.04 -13.73
N GLU A 324 26.35 -0.19 -12.71
CA GLU A 324 26.93 -0.54 -11.41
C GLU A 324 26.03 -1.46 -10.59
N SER A 325 24.72 -1.37 -10.79
CA SER A 325 23.72 -2.21 -10.11
C SER A 325 23.48 -3.56 -10.79
N LEU A 326 23.92 -3.71 -12.05
CA LEU A 326 23.77 -4.97 -12.76
C LEU A 326 24.63 -6.05 -12.12
N TYR A 327 24.07 -7.25 -11.97
CA TYR A 327 24.78 -8.37 -11.38
C TYR A 327 26.03 -8.76 -12.17
N ASP A 328 27.01 -9.30 -11.45
CA ASP A 328 28.21 -9.90 -12.03
C ASP A 328 27.79 -11.09 -12.87
N ILE A 329 28.17 -11.08 -14.15
CA ILE A 329 27.89 -12.19 -15.07
C ILE A 329 28.62 -13.47 -14.64
N ASN A 330 29.67 -13.35 -13.82
CA ASN A 330 30.42 -14.44 -13.22
C ASN A 330 30.01 -14.71 -11.76
N MET A 331 28.77 -14.43 -11.39
CA MET A 331 28.22 -14.92 -10.12
C MET A 331 27.95 -16.45 -10.18
N PRO A 332 28.01 -17.16 -9.04
CA PRO A 332 27.66 -18.59 -8.98
C PRO A 332 26.15 -18.82 -9.09
N PHE A 333 25.75 -20.08 -9.09
CA PHE A 333 24.35 -20.49 -8.95
C PHE A 333 23.74 -19.94 -7.65
N VAL A 334 22.61 -19.24 -7.78
CA VAL A 334 21.84 -18.66 -6.66
C VAL A 334 20.54 -19.45 -6.51
N GLU A 335 20.48 -20.28 -5.48
CA GLU A 335 19.34 -21.18 -5.26
C GLU A 335 18.38 -20.69 -4.16
N THR A 336 18.94 -20.03 -3.13
CA THR A 336 18.20 -19.69 -1.90
C THR A 336 17.93 -18.21 -1.80
N THR A 337 16.89 -17.84 -1.05
CA THR A 337 16.59 -16.44 -0.71
C THR A 337 17.75 -15.76 0.02
N GLU A 338 18.50 -16.49 0.85
CA GLU A 338 19.71 -15.95 1.50
C GLU A 338 20.82 -15.63 0.48
N SER A 339 21.10 -16.54 -0.46
CA SER A 339 22.07 -16.27 -1.52
C SER A 339 21.62 -15.14 -2.46
N ALA A 340 20.30 -14.98 -2.65
CA ALA A 340 19.71 -13.89 -3.42
C ALA A 340 19.96 -12.52 -2.79
N LYS A 341 20.21 -12.41 -1.48
CA LYS A 341 20.53 -11.14 -0.81
C LYS A 341 21.84 -10.49 -1.29
N HIS A 342 22.58 -11.08 -2.23
CA HIS A 342 23.77 -10.48 -2.85
C HIS A 342 23.48 -9.10 -3.47
N PHE A 343 22.25 -8.83 -3.93
CA PHE A 343 21.88 -7.53 -4.49
C PHE A 343 22.14 -6.37 -3.51
N LYS A 344 22.21 -6.67 -2.20
CA LYS A 344 22.43 -5.70 -1.13
C LYS A 344 23.61 -6.05 -0.20
N LYS A 345 23.82 -7.32 0.10
CA LYS A 345 24.92 -7.81 0.95
C LYS A 345 26.22 -8.11 0.16
N GLY A 346 26.15 -8.04 -1.16
CA GLY A 346 27.27 -8.28 -2.06
C GLY A 346 27.66 -9.76 -2.20
N PRO A 347 28.78 -10.04 -2.90
CA PRO A 347 29.22 -11.39 -3.26
C PRO A 347 29.44 -12.38 -2.11
N GLY A 348 29.57 -11.90 -0.87
CA GLY A 348 29.78 -12.76 0.29
C GLY A 348 28.62 -13.71 0.59
N THR A 349 27.41 -13.46 0.06
CA THR A 349 26.24 -14.32 0.31
C THR A 349 26.28 -15.67 -0.40
N TYR A 350 27.23 -15.87 -1.31
CA TYR A 350 27.40 -17.11 -2.07
C TYR A 350 28.80 -17.72 -1.92
N GLU A 351 29.47 -17.50 -0.78
CA GLU A 351 30.71 -18.21 -0.43
C GLU A 351 30.49 -19.73 -0.51
N GLY A 352 31.37 -20.44 -1.23
CA GLY A 352 31.21 -21.87 -1.52
C GLY A 352 30.20 -22.21 -2.63
N GLY A 353 29.71 -21.21 -3.36
CA GLY A 353 28.76 -21.39 -4.47
C GLY A 353 29.30 -22.23 -5.62
N ILE A 354 28.39 -22.86 -6.35
CA ILE A 354 28.69 -23.69 -7.52
C ILE A 354 28.65 -22.81 -8.77
N TYR A 355 29.69 -22.89 -9.59
CA TYR A 355 29.81 -22.12 -10.83
C TYR A 355 29.36 -22.99 -12.01
N PRO A 356 28.27 -22.64 -12.72
CA PRO A 356 27.73 -23.46 -13.80
C PRO A 356 28.54 -23.38 -15.12
N TYR A 357 29.65 -22.64 -15.14
CA TYR A 357 30.52 -22.43 -16.28
C TYR A 357 31.96 -22.80 -15.93
N SER A 358 32.70 -23.33 -16.92
CA SER A 358 34.10 -23.72 -16.77
C SER A 358 35.10 -22.59 -17.05
N GLU A 359 34.65 -21.55 -17.74
CA GLU A 359 35.45 -20.37 -18.13
C GLU A 359 34.64 -19.10 -17.81
N PRO A 360 35.29 -17.93 -17.60
CA PRO A 360 34.59 -16.67 -17.41
C PRO A 360 33.61 -16.37 -18.55
N ILE A 361 32.41 -15.91 -18.20
CA ILE A 361 31.38 -15.54 -19.17
C ILE A 361 31.83 -14.27 -19.90
N THR A 362 31.77 -14.32 -21.23
CA THR A 362 31.92 -13.17 -22.11
C THR A 362 30.60 -12.92 -22.84
N SER A 363 30.25 -11.66 -23.09
CA SER A 363 29.01 -11.31 -23.78
C SER A 363 29.13 -9.98 -24.52
N PRO A 364 29.08 -9.98 -25.87
CA PRO A 364 29.12 -8.72 -26.64
C PRO A 364 27.91 -7.82 -26.33
N TYR A 365 26.80 -8.40 -25.85
CA TYR A 365 25.63 -7.65 -25.36
C TYR A 365 25.97 -6.91 -24.07
N ARG A 366 26.64 -7.58 -23.12
CA ARG A 366 27.05 -6.97 -21.85
C ARG A 366 28.14 -5.92 -22.06
N ASP A 367 29.07 -6.16 -22.98
CA ASP A 367 30.12 -5.19 -23.32
C ASP A 367 29.53 -3.86 -23.81
N ARG A 368 28.47 -3.93 -24.65
CA ARG A 368 27.72 -2.74 -25.09
C ARG A 368 27.07 -2.01 -23.93
N VAL A 369 26.44 -2.75 -23.01
CA VAL A 369 25.82 -2.16 -21.80
C VAL A 369 26.86 -1.50 -20.91
N ASN A 370 28.01 -2.14 -20.70
CA ASN A 370 29.12 -1.58 -19.93
C ASN A 370 29.70 -0.32 -20.58
N ALA A 371 29.64 -0.21 -21.91
CA ALA A 371 30.01 0.98 -22.66
C ALA A 371 28.93 2.10 -22.66
N GLY A 372 27.82 1.90 -21.94
CA GLY A 372 26.72 2.86 -21.84
C GLY A 372 25.68 2.75 -22.97
N GLY A 373 25.78 1.72 -23.82
CA GLY A 373 24.80 1.43 -24.86
C GLY A 373 23.67 0.50 -24.41
N ASN A 374 22.72 0.25 -25.29
CA ASN A 374 21.68 -0.76 -25.06
C ASN A 374 22.20 -2.16 -25.43
N ALA A 375 21.68 -3.17 -24.73
CA ALA A 375 21.94 -4.58 -25.04
C ALA A 375 21.46 -4.96 -26.45
N TYR A 376 20.41 -4.30 -26.95
CA TYR A 376 19.88 -4.45 -28.30
C TYR A 376 19.82 -3.06 -28.94
N ASP A 377 19.93 -2.98 -30.26
CA ASP A 377 19.55 -1.74 -30.93
C ASP A 377 18.02 -1.52 -30.86
N ASP A 378 17.58 -0.36 -31.32
CA ASP A 378 16.15 -0.11 -31.53
C ASP A 378 15.56 -1.01 -32.63
N ALA A 379 14.25 -0.90 -32.88
CA ALA A 379 13.52 -1.78 -33.78
C ALA A 379 14.07 -1.86 -35.22
N ASN A 380 14.89 -0.88 -35.64
CA ASN A 380 15.46 -0.84 -36.99
C ASN A 380 16.98 -1.04 -37.00
N GLY A 381 17.59 -1.33 -35.85
CA GLY A 381 19.02 -1.47 -35.75
C GLY A 381 19.56 -2.85 -36.16
N ASP A 382 20.88 -2.90 -36.26
CA ASP A 382 21.60 -4.00 -36.87
C ASP A 382 22.11 -5.00 -35.83
N PHE A 383 22.24 -4.61 -34.57
CA PHE A 383 22.64 -5.49 -33.48
C PHE A 383 21.42 -6.16 -32.81
N PRO A 384 21.42 -7.50 -32.62
CA PRO A 384 22.50 -8.45 -32.88
C PRO A 384 22.47 -9.09 -34.29
N TRP A 385 21.51 -8.72 -35.14
CA TRP A 385 21.15 -9.44 -36.36
C TRP A 385 22.21 -9.48 -37.47
N LYS A 386 23.09 -8.48 -37.54
CA LYS A 386 24.14 -8.33 -38.57
C LYS A 386 25.56 -8.37 -37.98
N GLN A 387 25.79 -9.28 -37.04
CA GLN A 387 27.10 -9.50 -36.44
C GLN A 387 27.74 -10.79 -36.99
N ASP A 388 29.06 -10.84 -37.08
CA ASP A 388 29.79 -11.99 -37.66
C ASP A 388 29.54 -13.32 -36.93
N TRP A 389 29.16 -13.25 -35.65
CA TRP A 389 28.80 -14.40 -34.82
C TRP A 389 27.30 -14.75 -34.85
N PHE A 390 26.46 -13.93 -35.51
CA PHE A 390 25.04 -14.22 -35.64
C PHE A 390 24.82 -15.28 -36.73
N PRO A 391 24.00 -16.33 -36.49
CA PRO A 391 23.80 -17.39 -37.47
C PRO A 391 23.29 -16.82 -38.80
N ALA A 392 24.04 -17.04 -39.89
CA ALA A 392 23.56 -16.74 -41.23
C ALA A 392 22.27 -17.55 -41.47
N LYS A 393 21.24 -16.94 -42.07
CA LYS A 393 20.09 -17.70 -42.57
C LYS A 393 20.62 -18.71 -43.58
N GLY A 394 20.62 -19.98 -43.20
CA GLY A 394 20.96 -21.11 -44.07
C GLY A 394 19.97 -21.29 -45.19
#